data_AF-A0A101S6X6-F1
#
_entry.id   AF-A0A101S6X6-F1
#
_cell.length_a   1.000
_cell.length_b   1.000
_cell.length_c   1.000
_cell.angle_alpha   90.00
_cell.angle_beta   90.00
_cell.angle_gamma   90.00
#
_symmetry.space_group_name_H-M   'P 1'
#
loop_
_entity.id
_entity.type
_entity.pdbx_description
1 polymer ?
#
loop_
_entity_poly.entity_id
_entity_poly.type
_entity_poly.pdbx_seq_one_letter_code
_entity_poly.pdbx_strand_id
1 'polypeptide(L)'
;MRLRLPEERPAEPPTGYKIAHPVLSQDGTRAGFTGVSLGGALPYGVLADASCVYGLRHRAPHRRCDCGFHCVHDRAAAEALLCTAEHRTAVLLDVLVLGRYLRFELGYRYARQRVRSATVGPCACGTVAAALADAGWGRPGWRALAPSCAACLRGRTAVSLAGFARLAGEGLRVVAGPAAPVPAGLAAGEALGVPGVAVGEGFGVPELAAEAALLQARLDWFQSQLARLGERGPDGGPQG
;
A
#
# COMPACT_ATOMS: atom_id res chain seq x y z
N MET A 1 -10.74 33.25 14.24
CA MET A 1 -11.73 32.91 13.20
C MET A 1 -11.54 31.42 12.83
N ARG A 2 -12.50 30.53 13.14
CA ARG A 2 -12.41 29.13 12.72
C ARG A 2 -12.86 29.04 11.27
N LEU A 3 -11.91 29.02 10.32
CA LEU A 3 -12.21 28.78 8.90
C LEU A 3 -12.91 27.43 8.76
N ARG A 4 -14.22 27.48 8.48
CA ARG A 4 -14.99 26.30 8.13
C ARG A 4 -14.67 25.99 6.67
N LEU A 5 -13.91 24.93 6.44
CA LEU A 5 -13.68 24.42 5.09
C LEU A 5 -15.03 24.10 4.41
N PRO A 6 -15.15 24.26 3.08
CA PRO A 6 -16.32 23.85 2.34
C PRO A 6 -16.70 22.39 2.65
N GLU A 7 -18.01 22.14 2.74
CA GLU A 7 -18.56 20.79 2.91
C GLU A 7 -19.14 20.35 1.56
N GLU A 8 -18.64 19.25 1.02
CA GLU A 8 -19.17 18.63 -0.19
C GLU A 8 -19.96 17.35 0.16
N ARG A 9 -21.04 17.12 -0.60
CA ARG A 9 -21.92 15.94 -0.49
C ARG A 9 -22.27 15.48 -1.91
N PRO A 10 -21.34 14.79 -2.60
CA PRO A 10 -21.58 14.35 -3.97
C PRO A 10 -22.73 13.32 -4.00
N ALA A 11 -23.50 13.32 -5.09
CA ALA A 11 -24.60 12.37 -5.29
C ALA A 11 -24.11 10.92 -5.42
N GLU A 12 -22.90 10.75 -5.97
CA GLU A 12 -22.22 9.46 -6.11
C GLU A 12 -20.92 9.46 -5.31
N PRO A 13 -20.50 8.31 -4.76
CA PRO A 13 -19.21 8.19 -4.10
C PRO A 13 -18.05 8.55 -5.05
N PRO A 14 -17.10 9.40 -4.64
CA PRO A 14 -15.91 9.65 -5.42
C PRO A 14 -15.13 8.36 -5.70
N THR A 15 -14.50 8.29 -6.87
CA THR A 15 -13.53 7.24 -7.20
C THR A 15 -12.12 7.76 -6.90
N GLY A 16 -11.25 6.87 -6.42
CA GLY A 16 -9.82 7.15 -6.35
C GLY A 16 -8.99 5.90 -6.64
N TYR A 17 -7.67 6.09 -6.66
CA TYR A 17 -6.70 5.04 -6.99
C TYR A 17 -5.62 4.95 -5.93
N LYS A 18 -5.16 3.74 -5.64
CA LYS A 18 -4.06 3.51 -4.69
C LYS A 18 -3.36 2.19 -4.95
N ILE A 19 -2.23 1.96 -4.31
CA ILE A 19 -1.54 0.68 -4.35
C ILE A 19 -1.64 -0.04 -2.99
N ALA A 20 -1.64 -1.36 -3.02
CA ALA A 20 -1.66 -2.20 -1.83
C ALA A 20 -1.04 -3.57 -2.12
N HIS A 21 -0.52 -4.24 -1.10
CA HIS A 21 -0.09 -5.63 -1.25
C HIS A 21 -1.28 -6.57 -1.06
N PRO A 22 -1.54 -7.50 -2.01
CA PRO A 22 -2.55 -8.53 -1.81
C PRO A 22 -2.08 -9.50 -0.74
N VAL A 23 -3.00 -9.96 0.11
CA VAL A 23 -2.69 -10.90 1.19
C VAL A 23 -3.70 -12.04 1.25
N LEU A 24 -3.25 -13.19 1.75
CA LEU A 24 -4.05 -14.40 1.98
C LEU A 24 -3.93 -14.81 3.44
N SER A 25 -5.03 -15.18 4.07
CA SER A 25 -5.00 -15.72 5.43
C SER A 25 -4.22 -17.03 5.47
N GLN A 26 -3.62 -17.35 6.62
CA GLN A 26 -2.84 -18.57 6.81
C GLN A 26 -3.65 -19.85 6.51
N ASP A 27 -4.94 -19.84 6.84
CA ASP A 27 -5.87 -20.94 6.57
C ASP A 27 -6.38 -20.97 5.11
N GLY A 28 -6.00 -20.00 4.28
CA GLY A 28 -6.38 -19.91 2.86
C GLY A 28 -7.85 -19.53 2.62
N THR A 29 -8.62 -19.19 3.66
CA THR A 29 -10.07 -18.95 3.56
C THR A 29 -10.44 -17.49 3.27
N ARG A 30 -9.51 -16.55 3.45
CA ARG A 30 -9.76 -15.11 3.30
C ARG A 30 -8.65 -14.46 2.49
N ALA A 31 -9.04 -13.52 1.65
CA ALA A 31 -8.10 -12.65 0.93
C ALA A 31 -8.44 -11.18 1.21
N GLY A 32 -7.44 -10.32 1.08
CA GLY A 32 -7.60 -8.89 1.31
C GLY A 32 -6.35 -8.14 0.90
N PHE A 33 -6.16 -6.96 1.48
CA PHE A 33 -5.04 -6.11 1.14
C PHE A 33 -4.38 -5.55 2.40
N THR A 34 -3.12 -5.17 2.28
CA THR A 34 -2.43 -4.34 3.26
C THR A 34 -1.83 -3.11 2.58
N GLY A 35 -1.88 -1.96 3.26
CA GLY A 35 -1.34 -0.72 2.72
C GLY A 35 0.19 -0.77 2.55
N VAL A 36 0.72 0.07 1.68
CA VAL A 36 2.17 0.21 1.45
C VAL A 36 2.86 1.19 2.40
N SER A 37 2.09 1.96 3.17
CA SER A 37 2.57 3.01 4.09
C SER A 37 2.26 2.67 5.56
N LEU A 38 2.19 3.69 6.44
CA LEU A 38 1.88 3.55 7.87
C LEU A 38 0.63 2.70 8.19
N GLY A 39 -0.37 2.71 7.30
CA GLY A 39 -1.58 1.88 7.41
C GLY A 39 -1.38 0.38 7.07
N GLY A 40 -0.18 -0.05 6.68
CA GLY A 40 0.17 -1.42 6.32
C GLY A 40 0.36 -2.39 7.50
N ALA A 41 -0.03 -1.98 8.71
CA ALA A 41 0.10 -2.79 9.91
C ALA A 41 -0.95 -3.91 9.97
N LEU A 42 -2.17 -3.66 9.47
CA LEU A 42 -3.29 -4.61 9.54
C LEU A 42 -3.91 -4.82 8.15
N PRO A 43 -4.09 -6.08 7.73
CA PRO A 43 -4.90 -6.41 6.57
C PRO A 43 -6.34 -5.90 6.67
N TYR A 44 -6.89 -5.50 5.53
CA TYR A 44 -8.27 -5.06 5.39
C TYR A 44 -8.96 -5.77 4.21
N GLY A 45 -10.27 -5.94 4.33
CA GLY A 45 -11.10 -6.52 3.27
C GLY A 45 -11.42 -5.55 2.13
N VAL A 46 -12.12 -6.03 1.11
CA VAL A 46 -12.56 -5.23 -0.03
C VAL A 46 -13.43 -4.04 0.41
N LEU A 47 -14.41 -4.31 1.28
CA LEU A 47 -15.20 -3.32 2.00
C LEU A 47 -14.64 -3.19 3.41
N ALA A 48 -14.15 -2.01 3.80
CA ALA A 48 -13.50 -1.83 5.10
C ALA A 48 -13.68 -0.41 5.64
N ASP A 49 -13.72 -0.30 6.97
CA ASP A 49 -13.69 0.94 7.72
C ASP A 49 -12.27 1.21 8.24
N ALA A 50 -11.88 2.48 8.23
CA ALA A 50 -10.60 2.92 8.72
C ALA A 50 -10.63 3.02 10.25
N SER A 51 -9.56 2.52 10.87
CA SER A 51 -9.31 2.63 12.31
C SER A 51 -8.09 3.51 12.58
N CYS A 52 -7.98 4.02 13.81
CA CYS A 52 -6.77 4.72 14.23
C CYS A 52 -5.65 3.71 14.50
N VAL A 53 -4.54 3.81 13.76
CA VAL A 53 -3.38 2.92 13.96
C VAL A 53 -2.76 3.08 15.34
N TYR A 54 -2.91 4.25 15.96
CA TYR A 54 -2.45 4.54 17.33
C TYR A 54 -3.43 4.08 18.42
N GLY A 55 -4.57 3.46 18.07
CA GLY A 55 -5.58 3.03 19.04
C GLY A 55 -6.33 4.18 19.74
N LEU A 56 -6.19 5.42 19.24
CA LEU A 56 -6.85 6.58 19.82
C LEU A 56 -8.36 6.55 19.55
N ARG A 57 -9.13 7.01 20.52
CA ARG A 57 -10.59 7.11 20.42
C ARG A 57 -11.00 8.38 19.70
N HIS A 58 -11.14 8.29 18.38
CA HIS A 58 -11.75 9.34 17.56
C HIS A 58 -12.34 8.75 16.27
N ARG A 59 -13.22 9.50 15.62
CA ARG A 59 -13.79 9.10 14.34
C ARG A 59 -12.79 9.33 13.20
N ALA A 60 -12.50 8.29 12.43
CA ALA A 60 -11.70 8.40 11.22
C ALA A 60 -12.52 9.02 10.05
N PRO A 61 -11.89 9.81 9.17
CA PRO A 61 -10.61 10.45 9.36
C PRO A 61 -10.73 11.64 10.32
N HIS A 62 -9.79 11.73 11.27
CA HIS A 62 -9.67 12.88 12.15
C HIS A 62 -8.65 13.87 11.55
N ARG A 63 -8.91 15.18 11.59
CA ARG A 63 -8.06 16.17 10.90
C ARG A 63 -6.63 16.22 11.41
N ARG A 64 -6.44 15.99 12.72
CA ARG A 64 -5.15 16.01 13.42
C ARG A 64 -4.53 14.62 13.64
N CYS A 65 -5.02 13.62 12.91
CA CYS A 65 -4.47 12.28 12.94
C CYS A 65 -4.30 11.81 11.50
N ASP A 66 -3.36 10.90 11.29
CA ASP A 66 -3.09 10.22 10.03
C ASP A 66 -4.09 9.07 9.74
N CYS A 67 -5.04 8.81 10.65
CA CYS A 67 -6.06 7.77 10.44
C CYS A 67 -6.92 8.02 9.18
N GLY A 68 -7.28 6.93 8.52
CA GLY A 68 -8.03 6.94 7.27
C GLY A 68 -7.34 6.13 6.19
N PHE A 69 -8.12 5.67 5.23
CA PHE A 69 -7.57 5.23 3.97
C PHE A 69 -7.14 6.42 3.14
N HIS A 70 -6.13 6.24 2.28
CA HIS A 70 -5.64 7.26 1.36
C HIS A 70 -5.73 6.74 -0.07
N CYS A 71 -6.07 7.63 -1.00
CA CYS A 71 -6.00 7.38 -2.44
C CYS A 71 -5.76 8.69 -3.16
N VAL A 72 -5.16 8.61 -4.35
CA VAL A 72 -5.02 9.74 -5.26
C VAL A 72 -6.24 9.83 -6.19
N HIS A 73 -6.46 11.01 -6.79
CA HIS A 73 -7.52 11.19 -7.78
C HIS A 73 -7.21 10.52 -9.11
N ASP A 74 -5.94 10.59 -9.51
CA ASP A 74 -5.48 10.17 -10.83
C ASP A 74 -4.92 8.75 -10.84
N ARG A 75 -5.27 7.98 -11.87
CA ARG A 75 -4.85 6.59 -12.00
C ARG A 75 -3.36 6.49 -12.31
N ALA A 76 -2.85 7.32 -13.22
CA ALA A 76 -1.44 7.29 -13.62
C ALA A 76 -0.53 7.66 -12.45
N ALA A 77 -0.95 8.59 -11.59
CA ALA A 77 -0.24 8.92 -10.35
C ALA A 77 -0.12 7.70 -9.41
N ALA A 78 -1.18 6.89 -9.27
CA ALA A 78 -1.11 5.66 -8.49
C ALA A 78 -0.26 4.58 -9.16
N GLU A 79 -0.29 4.48 -10.49
CA GLU A 79 0.54 3.55 -11.27
C GLU A 79 2.03 3.91 -11.18
N ALA A 80 2.38 5.20 -11.18
CA ALA A 80 3.76 5.67 -11.03
C ALA A 80 4.40 5.19 -9.71
N LEU A 81 3.61 5.04 -8.65
CA LEU A 81 4.10 4.48 -7.38
C LEU A 81 4.59 3.03 -7.52
N LEU A 82 4.11 2.27 -8.50
CA LEU A 82 4.56 0.88 -8.75
C LEU A 82 5.96 0.81 -9.39
N CYS A 83 6.51 1.93 -9.84
CA CYS A 83 7.86 1.98 -10.40
C CYS A 83 8.95 1.83 -9.33
N THR A 84 8.66 2.21 -8.08
CA THR A 84 9.61 2.07 -6.97
C THR A 84 9.83 0.59 -6.64
N ALA A 85 11.06 0.23 -6.29
CA ALA A 85 11.43 -1.16 -6.07
C ALA A 85 10.58 -1.79 -4.94
N GLU A 86 10.30 -1.00 -3.92
CA GLU A 86 9.53 -1.34 -2.72
C GLU A 86 8.07 -1.68 -3.05
N HIS A 87 7.53 -1.14 -4.14
CA HIS A 87 6.11 -1.23 -4.47
C HIS A 87 5.83 -2.00 -5.76
N ARG A 88 6.88 -2.47 -6.45
CA ARG A 88 6.76 -3.17 -7.74
C ARG A 88 5.90 -4.44 -7.69
N THR A 89 5.75 -5.05 -6.52
CA THR A 89 4.90 -6.24 -6.31
C THR A 89 3.51 -5.93 -5.79
N ALA A 90 3.20 -4.65 -5.49
CA ALA A 90 1.87 -4.22 -5.11
C ALA A 90 0.91 -4.28 -6.30
N VAL A 91 -0.39 -4.25 -6.01
CA VAL A 91 -1.46 -4.16 -6.99
C VAL A 91 -2.04 -2.75 -7.00
N LEU A 92 -2.45 -2.28 -8.17
CA LEU A 92 -3.21 -1.05 -8.30
C LEU A 92 -4.68 -1.33 -7.97
N LEU A 93 -5.29 -0.48 -7.15
CA LEU A 93 -6.66 -0.56 -6.71
C LEU A 93 -7.47 0.62 -7.23
N ASP A 94 -8.62 0.34 -7.82
CA ASP A 94 -9.72 1.30 -8.00
C ASP A 94 -10.64 1.20 -6.78
N VAL A 95 -10.86 2.32 -6.11
CA VAL A 95 -11.65 2.37 -4.87
C VAL A 95 -12.77 3.39 -4.94
N LEU A 96 -13.93 3.01 -4.40
CA LEU A 96 -14.97 3.96 -4.02
C LEU A 96 -14.65 4.54 -2.64
N VAL A 97 -14.65 5.86 -2.57
CA VAL A 97 -14.49 6.64 -1.34
C VAL A 97 -15.85 6.74 -0.66
N LEU A 98 -16.01 6.02 0.46
CA LEU A 98 -17.26 5.92 1.21
C LEU A 98 -17.15 6.60 2.58
N GLY A 99 -18.31 6.97 3.11
CA GLY A 99 -18.40 7.62 4.41
C GLY A 99 -17.78 9.02 4.42
N ARG A 100 -17.22 9.41 5.57
CA ARG A 100 -16.58 10.72 5.71
C ARG A 100 -15.24 10.73 5.03
N TYR A 101 -14.91 11.83 4.38
CA TYR A 101 -13.59 12.02 3.81
C TYR A 101 -13.11 13.47 3.95
N LEU A 102 -11.81 13.64 3.75
CA LEU A 102 -11.12 14.90 3.57
C LEU A 102 -10.55 14.87 2.17
N ARG A 103 -10.90 15.85 1.34
CA ARG A 103 -10.33 16.03 0.02
C ARG A 103 -9.08 16.89 0.13
N PHE A 104 -8.03 16.45 -0.53
CA PHE A 104 -6.79 17.17 -0.76
C PHE A 104 -6.66 17.42 -2.26
N GLU A 105 -5.69 18.26 -2.61
CA GLU A 105 -5.36 18.56 -4.01
C GLU A 105 -5.10 17.28 -4.81
N LEU A 106 -4.30 16.36 -4.25
CA LEU A 106 -3.88 15.14 -4.95
C LEU A 106 -4.76 13.91 -4.67
N GLY A 107 -5.69 13.98 -3.73
CA GLY A 107 -6.46 12.78 -3.36
C GLY A 107 -7.47 12.93 -2.24
N TYR A 108 -7.80 11.79 -1.62
CA TYR A 108 -8.73 11.70 -0.50
C TYR A 108 -8.09 10.98 0.70
N ARG A 109 -8.46 11.42 1.91
CA ARG A 109 -8.36 10.62 3.14
C ARG A 109 -9.75 10.29 3.65
N TYR A 110 -10.09 9.03 3.87
CA TYR A 110 -11.49 8.62 4.01
C TYR A 110 -11.72 7.49 5.01
N ALA A 111 -12.97 7.43 5.50
CA ALA A 111 -13.39 6.60 6.61
C ALA A 111 -13.73 5.18 6.19
N ARG A 112 -14.27 4.99 4.98
CA ARG A 112 -14.72 3.69 4.51
C ARG A 112 -14.42 3.53 3.04
N GLN A 113 -14.06 2.34 2.62
CA GLN A 113 -13.71 2.07 1.23
C GLN A 113 -14.46 0.87 0.68
N ARG A 114 -14.64 0.83 -0.64
CA ARG A 114 -14.88 -0.41 -1.38
C ARG A 114 -13.89 -0.50 -2.53
N VAL A 115 -13.07 -1.55 -2.56
CA VAL A 115 -12.22 -1.85 -3.73
C VAL A 115 -13.09 -2.45 -4.82
N ARG A 116 -13.15 -1.80 -5.99
CA ARG A 116 -13.91 -2.32 -7.15
C ARG A 116 -13.07 -3.26 -8.00
N SER A 117 -11.84 -2.83 -8.28
CA SER A 117 -10.92 -3.65 -9.07
C SER A 117 -9.50 -3.60 -8.52
N ALA A 118 -8.78 -4.69 -8.75
CA ALA A 118 -7.35 -4.82 -8.51
C ALA A 118 -6.66 -5.20 -9.83
N THR A 119 -5.74 -4.35 -10.30
CA THR A 119 -4.85 -4.64 -11.43
C THR A 119 -3.54 -5.20 -10.90
N VAL A 120 -3.25 -6.44 -11.27
CA VAL A 120 -2.04 -7.17 -10.88
C VAL A 120 -0.94 -6.89 -11.90
N GLY A 121 0.19 -6.35 -11.44
CA GLY A 121 1.35 -6.11 -12.31
C GLY A 121 1.94 -7.39 -12.92
N PRO A 122 2.94 -7.27 -13.80
CA PRO A 122 3.62 -8.42 -14.37
C PRO A 122 4.38 -9.21 -13.28
N CYS A 123 4.67 -10.47 -13.59
CA CYS A 123 5.62 -11.28 -12.83
C CYS A 123 7.00 -10.60 -12.79
N ALA A 124 7.85 -10.96 -11.83
CA ALA A 124 9.23 -10.48 -11.75
C ALA A 124 10.03 -10.72 -13.04
N CYS A 125 9.70 -11.76 -13.82
CA CYS A 125 10.30 -12.03 -15.13
C CYS A 125 9.73 -11.16 -16.28
N GLY A 126 8.82 -10.23 -16.00
CA GLY A 126 8.17 -9.35 -16.98
C GLY A 126 6.93 -9.92 -17.65
N THR A 127 6.71 -11.24 -17.59
CA THR A 127 5.53 -11.90 -18.18
C THR A 127 4.24 -11.54 -17.43
N VAL A 128 3.12 -11.53 -18.15
CA VAL A 128 1.76 -11.38 -17.57
C VAL A 128 1.56 -12.35 -16.41
N ALA A 129 1.07 -11.84 -15.29
CA ALA A 129 0.76 -12.66 -14.12
C ALA A 129 -0.49 -13.52 -14.36
N ALA A 130 -0.40 -14.80 -13.98
CA ALA A 130 -1.51 -15.75 -14.00
C ALA A 130 -2.07 -16.02 -12.60
N ALA A 131 -1.26 -15.74 -11.57
CA ALA A 131 -1.57 -16.00 -10.17
C ALA A 131 -0.88 -15.00 -9.24
N LEU A 132 -1.29 -15.02 -7.98
CA LEU A 132 -0.64 -14.35 -6.86
C LEU A 132 0.00 -15.43 -5.99
N ALA A 133 1.34 -15.42 -5.88
CA ALA A 133 2.12 -16.41 -5.16
C ALA A 133 2.71 -15.81 -3.87
N ASP A 134 3.05 -16.65 -2.89
CA ASP A 134 3.69 -16.22 -1.64
C ASP A 134 4.91 -15.33 -1.93
N ALA A 135 4.91 -14.12 -1.35
CA ALA A 135 5.94 -13.12 -1.51
C ALA A 135 7.11 -13.28 -0.52
N GLY A 136 7.04 -14.26 0.39
CA GLY A 136 8.09 -14.51 1.39
C GLY A 136 8.04 -13.59 2.61
N TRP A 137 6.98 -12.78 2.73
CA TRP A 137 6.74 -11.90 3.88
C TRP A 137 5.26 -11.85 4.24
N GLY A 138 4.93 -11.27 5.40
CA GLY A 138 3.53 -11.14 5.81
C GLY A 138 3.33 -10.45 7.14
N ARG A 139 2.17 -10.71 7.74
CA ARG A 139 1.76 -10.31 9.09
C ARG A 139 1.29 -11.56 9.85
N PRO A 140 1.20 -11.54 11.19
CA PRO A 140 0.65 -12.67 11.93
C PRO A 140 -0.71 -13.10 11.36
N GLY A 141 -0.81 -14.37 10.93
CA GLY A 141 -2.01 -14.95 10.31
C GLY A 141 -2.24 -14.61 8.84
N TRP A 142 -1.35 -13.86 8.18
CA TRP A 142 -1.52 -13.39 6.79
C TRP A 142 -0.21 -13.43 6.00
N ARG A 143 -0.25 -14.02 4.80
CA ARG A 143 0.87 -14.04 3.85
C ARG A 143 0.66 -12.98 2.80
N ALA A 144 1.67 -12.18 2.51
CA ALA A 144 1.65 -11.30 1.36
C ALA A 144 1.87 -12.10 0.08
N LEU A 145 1.26 -11.63 -1.00
CA LEU A 145 1.36 -12.27 -2.30
C LEU A 145 1.99 -11.31 -3.32
N ALA A 146 2.69 -11.87 -4.28
CA ALA A 146 3.31 -11.18 -5.40
C ALA A 146 2.80 -11.76 -6.73
N PRO A 147 2.77 -10.96 -7.81
CA PRO A 147 2.43 -11.45 -9.14
C PRO A 147 3.36 -12.58 -9.60
N SER A 148 2.79 -13.65 -10.15
CA SER A 148 3.54 -14.76 -10.75
C SER A 148 2.92 -15.20 -12.07
N CYS A 149 3.74 -15.39 -13.09
CA CYS A 149 3.34 -16.09 -14.31
C CYS A 149 3.29 -17.61 -14.05
N ALA A 150 2.70 -18.36 -14.99
CA ALA A 150 2.56 -19.81 -14.88
C ALA A 150 3.93 -20.54 -14.80
N ALA A 151 4.95 -20.02 -15.49
CA ALA A 151 6.30 -20.62 -15.48
C ALA A 151 7.01 -20.46 -14.13
N CYS A 152 6.91 -19.28 -13.51
CA CYS A 152 7.55 -18.96 -12.23
C CYS A 152 6.77 -19.46 -11.00
N LEU A 153 5.63 -20.12 -11.17
CA LEU A 153 4.77 -20.54 -10.07
C LEU A 153 5.29 -21.77 -9.32
N ARG A 154 6.11 -22.60 -9.97
CA ARG A 154 6.41 -23.99 -9.54
C ARG A 154 6.84 -24.06 -8.07
N GLY A 155 6.09 -24.85 -7.28
CA GLY A 155 6.39 -25.16 -5.88
C GLY A 155 6.01 -24.10 -4.85
N ARG A 156 5.34 -23.00 -5.24
CA ARG A 156 4.94 -21.93 -4.31
C ARG A 156 3.46 -22.02 -3.95
N THR A 157 3.12 -21.65 -2.71
CA THR A 157 1.73 -21.40 -2.32
C THR A 157 1.21 -20.25 -3.17
N ALA A 158 0.10 -20.46 -3.87
CA ALA A 158 -0.45 -19.46 -4.76
C ALA A 158 -1.96 -19.59 -4.92
N VAL A 159 -2.56 -18.49 -5.35
CA VAL A 159 -3.98 -18.41 -5.69
C VAL A 159 -4.13 -17.78 -7.07
N SER A 160 -5.03 -18.32 -7.89
CA SER A 160 -5.35 -17.69 -9.17
C SER A 160 -6.00 -16.33 -8.97
N LEU A 161 -5.96 -15.46 -9.97
CA LEU A 161 -6.59 -14.12 -9.87
C LEU A 161 -8.09 -14.21 -9.56
N ALA A 162 -8.80 -15.14 -10.22
CA ALA A 162 -10.21 -15.41 -9.96
C ALA A 162 -10.45 -16.03 -8.57
N GLY A 163 -9.53 -16.87 -8.10
CA GLY A 163 -9.59 -17.43 -6.73
C GLY A 163 -9.44 -16.34 -5.68
N PHE A 164 -8.49 -15.42 -5.86
CA PHE A 164 -8.31 -14.28 -4.97
C PHE A 164 -9.56 -13.40 -4.94
N ALA A 165 -10.13 -13.08 -6.11
CA ALA A 165 -11.37 -12.31 -6.23
C ALA A 165 -12.52 -12.95 -5.41
N ARG A 166 -12.67 -14.26 -5.50
CA ARG A 166 -13.71 -15.02 -4.79
C ARG A 166 -13.50 -14.99 -3.27
N LEU A 167 -12.27 -15.21 -2.81
CA LEU A 167 -11.92 -15.21 -1.38
C LEU A 167 -12.00 -13.80 -0.77
N ALA A 168 -11.74 -12.76 -1.57
CA ALA A 168 -11.83 -11.37 -1.12
C ALA A 168 -13.29 -10.88 -1.05
N GLY A 169 -14.19 -11.50 -1.83
CA GLY A 169 -15.63 -11.23 -1.79
C GLY A 169 -16.01 -9.86 -2.34
N GLU A 170 -17.22 -9.41 -1.99
CA GLU A 170 -17.72 -8.05 -2.26
C GLU A 170 -17.72 -7.63 -3.75
N GLY A 171 -17.74 -8.59 -4.67
CA GLY A 171 -17.73 -8.35 -6.11
C GLY A 171 -16.43 -7.77 -6.65
N LEU A 172 -15.30 -7.96 -5.96
CA LEU A 172 -13.98 -7.53 -6.43
C LEU A 172 -13.67 -8.13 -7.81
N ARG A 173 -13.26 -7.29 -8.76
CA ARG A 173 -12.68 -7.74 -10.03
C ARG A 173 -11.15 -7.73 -9.97
N VAL A 174 -10.52 -8.87 -10.18
CA VAL A 174 -9.05 -8.96 -10.27
C VAL A 174 -8.65 -9.20 -11.73
N VAL A 175 -7.77 -8.37 -12.26
CA VAL A 175 -7.29 -8.47 -13.64
C VAL A 175 -5.77 -8.44 -13.70
N ALA A 176 -5.20 -9.17 -14.64
CA ALA A 176 -3.79 -9.02 -14.97
C ALA A 176 -3.59 -7.71 -15.76
N GLY A 177 -2.58 -6.94 -15.38
CA GLY A 177 -2.06 -5.84 -16.15
C GLY A 177 -1.24 -6.33 -17.35
N PRO A 178 -0.87 -5.42 -18.26
CA PRO A 178 -0.03 -5.77 -19.40
C PRO A 178 1.32 -6.31 -18.95
N ALA A 179 1.98 -7.08 -19.83
CA ALA A 179 3.38 -7.46 -19.64
C ALA A 179 4.24 -6.18 -19.51
N ALA A 180 5.35 -6.28 -18.78
CA ALA A 180 6.32 -5.19 -18.79
C ALA A 180 6.80 -4.98 -20.23
N PRO A 181 6.89 -3.73 -20.74
CA PRO A 181 7.51 -3.48 -22.02
C PRO A 181 8.96 -3.99 -21.95
N VAL A 182 9.27 -5.00 -22.76
CA VAL A 182 10.64 -5.43 -22.97
C VAL A 182 11.33 -4.29 -23.73
N PRO A 183 12.45 -3.74 -23.26
CA PRO A 183 13.20 -2.80 -24.08
C PRO A 183 13.53 -3.50 -25.40
N ALA A 184 13.07 -2.92 -26.51
CA ALA A 184 13.35 -3.40 -27.85
C ALA A 184 14.85 -3.23 -28.13
N GLY A 185 15.66 -4.21 -27.75
CA GLY A 185 17.11 -4.14 -27.89
C GLY A 185 17.91 -5.34 -27.40
N LEU A 186 17.28 -6.41 -26.91
CA LEU A 186 17.98 -7.62 -26.45
C LEU A 186 17.56 -8.91 -27.19
N ALA A 187 17.13 -8.77 -28.44
CA ALA A 187 17.08 -9.87 -29.39
C ALA A 187 18.28 -9.73 -30.35
N ALA A 188 19.21 -10.68 -30.26
CA ALA A 188 20.39 -10.91 -31.10
C ALA A 188 21.64 -10.02 -30.87
N GLY A 189 22.71 -10.68 -30.38
CA GLY A 189 24.11 -10.62 -30.84
C GLY A 189 24.85 -9.29 -31.10
N GLU A 190 26.07 -9.24 -30.56
CA GLU A 190 27.23 -8.41 -30.93
C GLU A 190 27.43 -7.03 -30.27
N ALA A 191 28.71 -6.69 -30.17
CA ALA A 191 29.32 -5.73 -29.26
C ALA A 191 29.57 -4.34 -29.87
N LEU A 192 29.83 -3.39 -28.97
CA LEU A 192 30.44 -2.05 -29.12
C LEU A 192 29.55 -0.91 -29.62
N GLY A 193 29.44 0.14 -28.78
CA GLY A 193 29.08 1.49 -29.19
C GLY A 193 28.23 2.24 -28.18
N VAL A 194 28.85 2.89 -27.19
CA VAL A 194 28.19 3.91 -26.36
C VAL A 194 28.05 5.20 -27.19
N PRO A 195 26.86 5.82 -27.24
CA PRO A 195 26.80 7.20 -26.79
C PRO A 195 25.53 7.57 -25.99
N GLY A 196 25.77 8.26 -24.86
CA GLY A 196 25.02 9.43 -24.41
C GLY A 196 23.53 9.28 -24.06
N VAL A 197 23.22 8.76 -22.88
CA VAL A 197 21.89 8.91 -22.28
C VAL A 197 21.84 10.25 -21.55
N ALA A 198 21.04 11.19 -22.07
CA ALA A 198 20.60 12.36 -21.32
C ALA A 198 19.82 11.91 -20.09
N VAL A 199 20.35 12.23 -18.90
CA VAL A 199 19.73 11.95 -17.61
C VAL A 199 18.51 12.86 -17.49
N GLY A 200 17.33 12.32 -17.80
CA GLY A 200 16.06 12.88 -17.36
C GLY A 200 15.99 12.80 -15.84
N GLU A 201 15.76 13.95 -15.21
CA GLU A 201 15.80 14.20 -13.78
C GLU A 201 15.04 13.12 -12.99
N GLY A 202 15.81 12.34 -12.23
CA GLY A 202 15.30 11.33 -11.32
C GLY A 202 14.63 11.96 -10.11
N PHE A 203 13.64 11.23 -9.60
CA PHE A 203 12.96 11.44 -8.31
C PHE A 203 13.89 12.06 -7.27
N GLY A 204 13.47 13.22 -6.75
CA GLY A 204 14.35 14.10 -6.01
C GLY A 204 14.67 13.56 -4.62
N VAL A 205 15.90 13.84 -4.21
CA VAL A 205 16.42 13.87 -2.84
C VAL A 205 15.41 14.36 -1.75
N PRO A 206 14.43 15.25 -2.01
CA PRO A 206 13.46 15.70 -0.98
C PRO A 206 12.52 14.61 -0.42
N GLU A 207 12.13 13.61 -1.21
CA GLU A 207 11.19 12.57 -0.75
C GLU A 207 11.89 11.57 0.20
N LEU A 208 13.14 11.21 -0.12
CA LEU A 208 14.01 10.44 0.77
C LEU A 208 14.34 11.20 2.07
N ALA A 209 14.47 12.53 2.01
CA ALA A 209 14.67 13.35 3.20
C ALA A 209 13.42 13.40 4.09
N ALA A 210 12.21 13.42 3.51
CA ALA A 210 10.96 13.37 4.26
C ALA A 210 10.76 12.01 4.95
N GLU A 211 11.09 10.91 4.28
CA GLU A 211 11.07 9.58 4.90
C GLU A 211 12.14 9.43 5.98
N ALA A 212 13.36 9.91 5.74
CA ALA A 212 14.42 9.91 6.76
C ALA A 212 14.03 10.74 8.00
N ALA A 213 13.42 11.91 7.81
CA ALA A 213 12.93 12.74 8.91
C ALA A 213 11.81 12.06 9.71
N LEU A 214 10.91 11.34 9.04
CA LEU A 214 9.85 10.57 9.69
C LEU A 214 10.42 9.39 10.50
N LEU A 215 11.41 8.69 9.96
CA LEU A 215 12.12 7.60 10.65
C LEU A 215 12.88 8.12 11.87
N GLN A 216 13.56 9.27 11.74
CA GLN A 216 14.26 9.91 12.85
C GLN A 216 13.30 10.33 13.97
N ALA A 217 12.18 10.99 13.64
CA ALA A 217 11.17 11.37 14.63
C ALA A 217 10.56 10.16 15.36
N ARG A 218 10.44 9.01 14.67
CA ARG A 218 10.01 7.75 15.28
C ARG A 218 11.03 7.19 16.26
N LEU A 219 12.32 7.23 15.90
CA LEU A 219 13.41 6.79 16.78
C LEU A 219 13.46 7.65 18.04
N ASP A 220 13.38 8.97 17.91
CA ASP A 220 13.40 9.91 19.04
C ASP A 220 12.21 9.68 19.99
N TRP A 221 11.03 9.38 19.43
CA TRP A 221 9.86 9.01 20.22
C TRP A 221 10.05 7.69 20.97
N PHE A 222 10.59 6.66 20.33
CA PHE A 222 10.88 5.37 20.98
C PHE A 222 11.90 5.53 22.11
N GLN A 223 12.97 6.30 21.89
CA GLN A 223 13.97 6.62 22.91
C GLN A 223 13.34 7.35 24.10
N SER A 224 12.44 8.30 23.83
CA SER A 224 11.70 9.02 24.87
C SER A 224 10.79 8.08 25.69
N GLN A 225 10.19 7.07 25.06
CA GLN A 225 9.39 6.06 25.78
C GLN A 225 10.26 5.13 26.63
N LEU A 226 11.42 4.70 26.12
CA LEU A 226 12.37 3.88 26.85
C LEU A 226 12.93 4.61 28.08
N ALA A 227 13.30 5.89 27.93
CA ALA A 227 13.77 6.72 29.03
C ALA A 227 12.74 6.82 30.17
N ARG A 228 11.46 7.04 29.84
CA ARG A 228 10.37 7.09 30.82
C ARG A 228 10.10 5.76 31.53
N LEU A 229 10.41 4.64 30.87
CA LEU A 229 10.32 3.31 31.48
C LEU A 229 11.52 3.03 32.39
N GLY A 230 12.71 3.52 32.03
CA GLY A 230 13.92 3.45 32.84
C GLY A 230 13.86 4.31 34.11
N GLU A 231 13.23 5.48 34.05
CA GLU A 231 13.01 6.37 35.20
C GLU A 231 12.03 5.82 36.25
N ARG A 232 11.29 4.73 35.93
CA ARG A 232 10.38 4.04 36.87
C ARG A 232 10.99 2.76 37.47
N GLY A 233 12.31 2.60 37.41
CA GLY A 233 13.05 1.61 38.22
C GLY A 233 13.01 1.94 39.72
N PRO A 234 13.14 0.95 40.62
CA PRO A 234 12.71 1.06 42.01
C PRO A 234 13.76 1.73 42.88
N ASP A 235 13.68 3.05 43.06
CA ASP A 235 14.36 3.73 44.16
C ASP A 235 13.35 4.55 44.98
N GLY A 236 13.10 4.10 46.22
CA GLY A 236 12.39 4.90 47.22
C GLY A 236 11.44 4.12 48.15
N GLY A 237 11.94 3.09 48.85
CA GLY A 237 11.32 2.67 50.11
C GLY A 237 11.64 3.69 51.22
N PRO A 238 10.71 4.02 52.14
CA PRO A 238 10.82 5.16 53.04
C PRO A 238 11.90 4.96 54.12
N GLN A 239 12.63 6.05 54.41
CA GLN A 239 13.46 6.18 55.60
C GLN A 239 12.56 6.37 56.84
N GLY A 240 13.02 5.85 57.98
CA GLY A 240 12.34 5.94 59.28
C GLY A 240 12.29 7.34 59.89
#